data_AF-A0A1D6IF43-F1
#
_entry.id   AF-A0A1D6IF43-F1
#
_cell.length_a   1.000
_cell.length_b   1.000
_cell.length_c   1.000
_cell.angle_alpha   90.00
_cell.angle_beta   90.00
_cell.angle_gamma   90.00
#
_symmetry.space_group_name_H-M   'P 1'
#
loop_
_entity.id
_entity.type
_entity.pdbx_description
1 polymer ?
#
loop_
_entity_poly.entity_id
_entity_poly.type
_entity_poly.pdbx_seq_one_letter_code
_entity_poly.pdbx_strand_id
1 'polypeptide(L)'
;MYGADVAALGMLSTIATCLAIDAYGPISDNAGGIAEMAGMSHRIRERTDALDAAGNTTAAIGKGFAIGSAALVSLALFGAFVSRVAISTVDVLTPKVFIGLIVGAMLPYWFSAMTMKSVGSAALKMVEEVRRQFNTIPGLMEGTTKPDYATCVKISTDASIKEMISQIAISASNTGGAWDNAKKYIEVNLHADFTGPSFPCMNLHYTFSKKLFLKEKCLFIYNFLVFGFAQAGASEHARTFGPKGSDPHKAAVIGYTIGDPLKDTSGPSLNILIKLMAVESLVFTPFFAAHGGITCVLCNGICIERQYTEG
;
A
#
# COMPACT_ATOMS: atom_id res chain seq x y z
N MET A 1 21.91 -11.43 8.20
CA MET A 1 20.84 -10.43 8.43
C MET A 1 21.41 -9.04 8.59
N TYR A 2 22.39 -8.83 9.49
CA TYR A 2 23.08 -7.54 9.66
C TYR A 2 23.50 -6.85 8.35
N GLY A 3 24.14 -7.56 7.41
CA GLY A 3 24.53 -6.95 6.12
C GLY A 3 23.34 -6.45 5.27
N ALA A 4 22.19 -7.11 5.33
CA ALA A 4 20.97 -6.65 4.64
C ALA A 4 20.34 -5.44 5.34
N ASP A 5 20.37 -5.39 6.68
CA ASP A 5 19.95 -4.21 7.46
C ASP A 5 20.83 -2.99 7.15
N VAL A 6 22.15 -3.16 7.17
CA VAL A 6 23.11 -2.09 6.86
C VAL A 6 23.00 -1.66 5.40
N ALA A 7 22.72 -2.57 4.46
CA ALA A 7 22.44 -2.20 3.07
C ALA A 7 21.16 -1.36 2.94
N ALA A 8 20.10 -1.69 3.71
CA ALA A 8 18.89 -0.89 3.74
C ALA A 8 19.13 0.51 4.33
N LEU A 9 19.93 0.57 5.41
CA LEU A 9 20.37 1.85 5.99
C LEU A 9 21.23 2.63 5.00
N GLY A 10 22.12 1.98 4.25
CA GLY A 10 22.92 2.59 3.20
C GLY A 10 22.07 3.22 2.10
N MET A 11 21.02 2.53 1.65
CA MET A 11 20.05 3.07 0.68
C MET A 11 19.33 4.32 1.20
N LEU A 12 19.08 4.41 2.50
CA LEU A 12 18.46 5.57 3.15
C LEU A 12 19.47 6.52 3.81
N SER A 13 20.77 6.34 3.60
CA SER A 13 21.80 7.17 4.25
C SER A 13 21.75 8.63 3.80
N THR A 14 21.25 8.85 2.57
CA THR A 14 21.03 10.17 1.97
C THR A 14 19.57 10.62 2.04
N ILE A 15 18.80 10.12 3.02
CA ILE A 15 17.36 10.38 3.15
C ILE A 15 16.99 11.87 3.15
N ALA A 16 17.84 12.74 3.69
CA ALA A 16 17.61 14.20 3.65
C ALA A 16 17.51 14.72 2.20
N THR A 17 18.42 14.30 1.32
CA THR A 17 18.40 14.67 -0.09
C THR A 17 17.22 14.04 -0.82
N CYS A 18 16.94 12.75 -0.56
CA CYS A 18 15.78 12.06 -1.14
C CYS A 18 14.47 12.76 -0.77
N LEU A 19 14.29 13.13 0.50
CA LEU A 19 13.12 13.87 0.96
C LEU A 19 13.04 15.28 0.37
N ALA A 20 14.18 15.96 0.22
CA ALA A 20 14.20 17.30 -0.38
C ALA A 20 13.71 17.28 -1.83
N ILE A 21 14.17 16.32 -2.64
CA ILE A 21 13.74 16.22 -4.05
C ILE A 21 12.32 15.68 -4.20
N ASP A 22 11.85 14.83 -3.27
CA ASP A 22 10.48 14.30 -3.26
C ASP A 22 9.49 15.41 -2.85
N ALA A 23 9.75 16.09 -1.73
CA ALA A 23 8.91 17.17 -1.21
C ALA A 23 8.87 18.40 -2.14
N TYR A 24 9.88 18.59 -2.98
CA TYR A 24 9.89 19.60 -4.03
C TYR A 24 8.69 19.46 -5.00
N GLY A 25 8.24 18.23 -5.28
CA GLY A 25 7.15 17.99 -6.23
C GLY A 25 5.81 18.59 -5.80
N PRO A 26 5.25 18.20 -4.64
CA PRO A 26 4.00 18.75 -4.14
C PRO A 26 4.01 20.27 -3.89
N ILE A 27 5.18 20.86 -3.60
CA ILE A 27 5.32 22.32 -3.51
C ILE A 27 5.14 22.96 -4.88
N SER A 28 5.76 22.38 -5.91
CA SER A 28 5.67 22.87 -7.29
C SER A 28 4.28 22.69 -7.89
N ASP A 29 3.61 21.59 -7.59
CA ASP A 29 2.21 21.33 -7.96
C ASP A 29 1.27 22.41 -7.38
N ASN A 30 1.35 22.66 -6.06
CA ASN A 30 0.58 23.71 -5.39
C ASN A 30 0.87 25.10 -5.97
N ALA A 31 2.14 25.41 -6.30
CA ALA A 31 2.49 26.67 -6.93
C ALA A 31 1.80 26.85 -8.28
N GLY A 32 1.70 25.79 -9.09
CA GLY A 32 0.94 25.79 -10.33
C GLY A 32 -0.56 25.99 -10.11
N GLY A 33 -1.15 25.30 -9.12
CA GLY A 33 -2.56 25.46 -8.75
C GLY A 33 -2.89 26.89 -8.32
N ILE A 34 -2.05 27.49 -7.49
CA ILE A 34 -2.19 28.89 -7.05
C ILE A 34 -2.08 29.85 -8.25
N ALA A 35 -1.12 29.64 -9.15
CA ALA A 35 -0.95 30.48 -10.33
C ALA A 35 -2.20 30.48 -11.24
N GLU A 36 -2.82 29.30 -11.41
CA GLU A 36 -4.07 29.16 -12.17
C GLU A 36 -5.25 29.85 -11.47
N MET A 37 -5.43 29.59 -10.17
CA MET A 37 -6.53 30.19 -9.39
C MET A 37 -6.41 31.71 -9.24
N ALA A 38 -5.19 32.25 -9.29
CA ALA A 38 -4.93 33.68 -9.23
C ALA A 38 -5.00 34.38 -10.60
N GLY A 39 -5.30 33.65 -11.69
CA GLY A 39 -5.38 34.21 -13.04
C GLY A 39 -4.05 34.79 -13.54
N MET A 40 -2.92 34.21 -13.11
CA MET A 40 -1.59 34.67 -13.52
C MET A 40 -1.33 34.35 -15.00
N SER A 41 -0.28 34.95 -15.58
CA SER A 41 0.03 34.76 -17.00
C SER A 41 0.32 33.29 -17.34
N HIS A 42 -0.03 32.87 -18.55
CA HIS A 42 0.24 31.52 -19.07
C HIS A 42 1.72 31.12 -18.96
N ARG A 43 2.64 32.08 -19.10
CA ARG A 43 4.09 31.86 -18.93
C ARG A 43 4.48 31.43 -17.52
N ILE A 44 3.75 31.85 -16.49
CA ILE A 44 3.96 31.36 -15.12
C ILE A 44 3.50 29.90 -15.03
N ARG A 45 2.33 29.57 -15.59
CA ARG A 45 1.81 28.20 -15.62
C ARG A 45 2.73 27.25 -16.37
N GLU A 46 3.29 27.65 -17.51
CA GLU A 46 4.30 26.87 -18.25
C GLU A 46 5.54 26.55 -17.40
N ARG A 47 6.00 27.50 -16.59
CA ARG A 47 7.14 27.29 -15.68
C ARG A 47 6.79 26.32 -14.58
N THR A 48 5.64 26.49 -13.93
CA THR A 48 5.21 25.59 -12.85
C THR A 48 4.90 24.19 -13.37
N ASP A 49 4.33 24.04 -14.57
CA ASP A 49 4.09 22.74 -15.21
C ASP A 49 5.41 21.99 -15.45
N ALA A 50 6.47 22.70 -15.86
CA ALA A 50 7.80 22.08 -16.03
C ALA A 50 8.39 21.61 -14.69
N LEU A 51 8.18 22.38 -13.61
CA LEU A 51 8.64 22.02 -12.26
C LEU A 51 7.85 20.83 -11.70
N ASP A 52 6.53 20.81 -11.88
CA ASP A 52 5.64 19.72 -11.48
C ASP A 52 5.97 18.41 -12.23
N ALA A 53 6.25 18.47 -13.54
CA ALA A 53 6.69 17.30 -14.29
C ALA A 53 7.99 16.68 -13.72
N ALA A 54 8.95 17.51 -13.29
CA ALA A 54 10.13 17.04 -12.59
C ALA A 54 9.78 16.46 -11.20
N GLY A 55 8.87 17.11 -10.47
CA GLY A 55 8.34 16.66 -9.18
C GLY A 55 7.68 15.28 -9.22
N ASN A 56 6.91 15.01 -10.29
CA ASN A 56 6.30 13.70 -10.54
C ASN A 56 7.36 12.60 -10.70
N THR A 57 8.47 12.92 -11.35
CA THR A 57 9.61 12.01 -11.50
C THR A 57 10.31 11.76 -10.15
N THR A 58 10.56 12.80 -9.37
CA THR A 58 11.21 12.66 -8.06
C THR A 58 10.34 11.91 -7.06
N ALA A 59 9.02 12.08 -7.11
CA ALA A 59 8.07 11.30 -6.32
C ALA A 59 8.13 9.80 -6.66
N ALA A 60 8.28 9.45 -7.95
CA ALA A 60 8.47 8.06 -8.36
C ALA A 60 9.81 7.48 -7.85
N ILE A 61 10.89 8.28 -7.90
CA ILE A 61 12.19 7.90 -7.33
C ILE A 61 12.07 7.66 -5.82
N GLY A 62 11.42 8.57 -5.09
CA GLY A 62 11.17 8.43 -3.64
C GLY A 62 10.41 7.15 -3.29
N LYS A 63 9.35 6.84 -4.05
CA LYS A 63 8.59 5.58 -3.94
C LYS A 63 9.50 4.36 -4.20
N GLY A 64 10.40 4.44 -5.17
CA GLY A 64 11.40 3.40 -5.46
C GLY A 64 12.35 3.14 -4.28
N PHE A 65 12.91 4.19 -3.69
CA PHE A 65 13.77 4.10 -2.48
C PHE A 65 12.99 3.52 -1.28
N ALA A 66 11.74 3.92 -1.10
CA ALA A 66 10.89 3.41 -0.03
C ALA A 66 10.62 1.91 -0.17
N ILE A 67 10.33 1.43 -1.39
CA ILE A 67 10.09 0.00 -1.68
C ILE A 67 11.38 -0.82 -1.58
N GLY A 68 12.48 -0.33 -2.16
CA GLY A 68 13.78 -1.02 -2.12
C GLY A 68 14.27 -1.22 -0.69
N SER A 69 14.22 -0.16 0.13
CA SER A 69 14.57 -0.26 1.55
C SER A 69 13.59 -1.14 2.33
N ALA A 70 12.29 -1.11 2.02
CA ALA A 70 11.30 -2.01 2.61
C ALA A 70 11.65 -3.47 2.40
N ALA A 71 12.02 -3.84 1.18
CA ALA A 71 12.37 -5.21 0.85
C ALA A 71 13.59 -5.70 1.64
N LEU A 72 14.65 -4.88 1.72
CA LEU A 72 15.88 -5.21 2.43
C LEU A 72 15.67 -5.32 3.95
N VAL A 73 15.02 -4.33 4.57
CA VAL A 73 14.69 -4.37 6.01
C VAL A 73 13.78 -5.55 6.33
N SER A 74 12.76 -5.80 5.51
CA SER A 74 11.83 -6.90 5.76
C SER A 74 12.50 -8.26 5.62
N LEU A 75 13.51 -8.40 4.75
CA LEU A 75 14.33 -9.63 4.66
C LEU A 75 15.11 -9.85 5.94
N ALA A 76 15.75 -8.80 6.45
CA ALA A 76 16.54 -8.88 7.66
C ALA A 76 15.69 -9.12 8.92
N LEU A 77 14.56 -8.41 9.07
CA LEU A 77 13.57 -8.64 10.13
C LEU A 77 13.01 -10.06 10.11
N PHE A 78 12.79 -10.63 8.92
CA PHE A 78 12.36 -12.02 8.79
C PHE A 78 13.41 -13.02 9.28
N GLY A 79 14.69 -12.81 8.96
CA GLY A 79 15.73 -13.67 9.51
C GLY A 79 15.88 -13.51 11.03
N ALA A 80 15.76 -12.28 11.55
CA ALA A 80 15.74 -12.04 12.99
C ALA A 80 14.54 -12.73 13.68
N PHE A 81 13.37 -12.71 13.04
CA PHE A 81 12.19 -13.44 13.50
C PHE A 81 12.45 -14.95 13.57
N VAL A 82 12.96 -15.58 12.50
CA VAL A 82 13.28 -17.02 12.46
C VAL A 82 14.22 -17.40 13.61
N SER A 83 15.26 -16.61 13.86
CA SER A 83 16.17 -16.83 14.98
C SER A 83 15.49 -16.67 16.35
N ARG A 84 14.59 -15.68 16.50
CA ARG A 84 13.89 -15.39 17.76
C ARG A 84 12.84 -16.45 18.12
N VAL A 85 12.21 -17.08 17.12
CA VAL A 85 11.25 -18.20 17.32
C VAL A 85 11.98 -19.54 17.45
N ALA A 86 13.32 -19.57 17.33
CA ALA A 86 14.15 -20.78 17.33
C ALA A 86 13.73 -21.83 16.29
N ILE A 87 13.29 -21.38 15.10
CA ILE A 87 12.99 -22.28 13.98
C ILE A 87 14.31 -22.66 13.30
N SER A 88 14.57 -23.97 13.18
CA SER A 88 15.80 -24.49 12.56
C SER A 88 15.84 -24.25 11.05
N THR A 89 14.75 -24.58 10.35
CA THR A 89 14.64 -24.41 8.89
C THR A 89 13.22 -24.00 8.52
N VAL A 90 13.11 -23.00 7.64
CA VAL A 90 11.84 -22.64 7.00
C VAL A 90 11.71 -23.43 5.69
N ASP A 91 11.07 -24.59 5.75
CA ASP A 91 10.85 -25.44 4.57
C ASP A 91 9.56 -25.09 3.84
N VAL A 92 9.72 -24.54 2.63
CA VAL A 92 8.64 -24.10 1.73
C VAL A 92 7.67 -25.23 1.37
N LEU A 93 8.13 -26.47 1.35
CA LEU A 93 7.32 -27.63 0.97
C LEU A 93 6.45 -28.15 2.11
N THR A 94 6.58 -27.60 3.32
CA THR A 94 5.69 -27.98 4.42
C THR A 94 4.33 -27.31 4.28
N PRO A 95 3.20 -28.02 4.53
CA PRO A 95 1.86 -27.49 4.29
C PRO A 95 1.58 -26.14 4.97
N LYS A 96 2.05 -25.99 6.22
CA LYS A 96 1.81 -24.79 7.03
C LYS A 96 2.57 -23.57 6.50
N VAL A 97 3.80 -23.79 6.04
CA VAL A 97 4.61 -22.77 5.36
C VAL A 97 3.93 -22.43 4.04
N PHE A 98 3.65 -23.41 3.18
CA PHE A 98 3.06 -23.17 1.86
C PHE A 98 1.70 -22.45 1.89
N ILE A 99 0.80 -22.77 2.83
CA ILE A 99 -0.48 -22.05 2.97
C ILE A 99 -0.23 -20.60 3.38
N GLY A 100 0.61 -20.35 4.39
CA GLY A 100 0.97 -18.98 4.77
C GLY A 100 1.58 -18.21 3.61
N LEU A 101 2.40 -18.87 2.78
CA LEU A 101 3.03 -18.31 1.59
C LEU A 101 1.99 -17.72 0.63
N ILE A 102 0.95 -18.50 0.30
CA ILE A 102 -0.11 -18.13 -0.63
C ILE A 102 -0.97 -17.00 -0.03
N VAL A 103 -1.40 -17.14 1.23
CA VAL A 103 -2.23 -16.12 1.88
C VAL A 103 -1.46 -14.81 2.02
N GLY A 104 -0.18 -14.86 2.39
CA GLY A 104 0.72 -13.71 2.46
C GLY A 104 0.95 -13.02 1.13
N ALA A 105 0.94 -13.76 0.03
CA ALA A 105 1.03 -13.20 -1.32
C ALA A 105 -0.27 -12.47 -1.75
N MET A 106 -1.42 -12.92 -1.23
CA MET A 106 -2.73 -12.33 -1.51
C MET A 106 -2.98 -11.01 -0.75
N LEU A 107 -2.39 -10.84 0.44
CA LEU A 107 -2.63 -9.66 1.30
C LEU A 107 -2.40 -8.31 0.59
N PRO A 108 -1.31 -8.08 -0.17
CA PRO A 108 -1.13 -6.85 -0.93
C PRO A 108 -2.23 -6.59 -1.95
N TYR A 109 -2.79 -7.62 -2.60
CA TYR A 109 -3.86 -7.47 -3.58
C TYR A 109 -5.17 -7.12 -2.89
N TRP A 110 -5.46 -7.76 -1.76
CA TRP A 110 -6.63 -7.43 -0.97
C TRP A 110 -6.55 -5.98 -0.43
N PHE A 111 -5.38 -5.58 0.07
CA PHE A 111 -5.12 -4.20 0.51
C PHE A 111 -5.31 -3.18 -0.63
N SER A 112 -4.75 -3.47 -1.81
CA SER A 112 -4.95 -2.64 -3.01
C SER A 112 -6.42 -2.58 -3.44
N ALA A 113 -7.15 -3.69 -3.42
CA ALA A 113 -8.55 -3.72 -3.82
C ALA A 113 -9.43 -2.83 -2.95
N MET A 114 -9.21 -2.83 -1.63
CA MET A 114 -9.93 -1.93 -0.72
C MET A 114 -9.59 -0.47 -0.97
N THR A 115 -8.29 -0.12 -0.97
CA THR A 115 -7.85 1.27 -1.17
C THR A 115 -8.34 1.83 -2.50
N MET A 116 -8.25 1.05 -3.59
CA MET A 116 -8.77 1.46 -4.90
C MET A 116 -10.30 1.63 -4.89
N LYS A 117 -11.04 0.72 -4.26
CA LYS A 117 -12.51 0.83 -4.14
C LYS A 117 -12.92 2.06 -3.32
N SER A 118 -12.21 2.35 -2.22
CA SER A 118 -12.47 3.51 -1.37
C SER A 118 -12.26 4.81 -2.15
N VAL A 119 -11.13 4.95 -2.88
CA VAL A 119 -10.88 6.12 -3.74
C VAL A 119 -11.90 6.21 -4.86
N GLY A 120 -12.21 5.10 -5.55
CA GLY A 120 -13.21 5.10 -6.63
C GLY A 120 -14.60 5.55 -6.17
N SER A 121 -15.02 5.10 -4.98
CA SER A 121 -16.30 5.50 -4.38
C SER A 121 -16.33 6.98 -3.98
N ALA A 122 -15.23 7.50 -3.43
CA ALA A 122 -15.10 8.92 -3.09
C ALA A 122 -15.02 9.82 -4.33
N ALA A 123 -14.28 9.39 -5.35
CA ALA A 123 -14.14 10.08 -6.62
C ALA A 123 -15.48 10.16 -7.36
N LEU A 124 -16.29 9.09 -7.36
CA LEU A 124 -17.63 9.13 -7.95
C LEU A 124 -18.52 10.19 -7.30
N LYS A 125 -18.53 10.26 -5.96
CA LYS A 125 -19.26 11.30 -5.22
C LYS A 125 -18.74 12.71 -5.52
N MET A 126 -17.42 12.86 -5.66
CA MET A 126 -16.81 14.14 -6.04
C MET A 126 -17.25 14.57 -7.44
N VAL A 127 -17.28 13.64 -8.41
CA VAL A 127 -17.75 13.91 -9.78
C VAL A 127 -19.22 14.30 -9.79
N GLU A 128 -20.07 13.58 -9.06
CA GLU A 128 -21.49 13.90 -8.92
C GLU A 128 -21.71 15.29 -8.31
N GLU A 129 -20.96 15.65 -7.26
CA GLU A 129 -21.05 16.96 -6.63
C GLU A 129 -20.56 18.09 -7.53
N VAL A 130 -19.42 17.93 -8.19
CA VAL A 130 -18.89 18.93 -9.14
C VAL A 130 -19.87 19.14 -10.29
N ARG A 131 -20.46 18.06 -10.83
CA ARG A 131 -21.52 18.15 -11.84
C ARG A 131 -22.75 18.88 -11.31
N ARG A 132 -23.18 18.58 -10.08
CA ARG A 132 -24.32 19.25 -9.44
C ARG A 132 -24.05 20.75 -9.36
N GLN A 133 -22.88 21.18 -8.90
CA GLN A 133 -22.53 22.60 -8.81
C GLN A 133 -22.57 23.28 -10.19
N PHE A 134 -21.91 22.71 -11.21
CA PHE A 134 -21.91 23.27 -12.56
C PHE A 134 -23.30 23.34 -13.20
N ASN A 135 -24.16 22.36 -12.94
CA ASN A 135 -25.50 22.30 -13.54
C ASN A 135 -26.55 23.15 -12.80
N THR A 136 -26.35 23.44 -11.50
CA THR A 136 -27.39 24.05 -10.65
C THR A 136 -27.05 25.44 -10.14
N ILE A 137 -25.77 25.84 -10.09
CA ILE A 137 -25.36 27.16 -9.61
C ILE A 137 -25.23 28.11 -10.81
N PRO A 138 -26.13 29.10 -10.97
CA PRO A 138 -26.05 30.04 -12.09
C PRO A 138 -24.79 30.90 -12.01
N GLY A 139 -24.14 31.15 -13.15
CA GLY A 139 -22.95 31.99 -13.22
C GLY A 139 -21.63 31.28 -12.87
N LEU A 140 -21.67 29.99 -12.52
CA LEU A 140 -20.46 29.26 -12.10
C LEU A 140 -19.53 28.96 -13.29
N MET A 141 -20.08 28.49 -14.41
CA MET A 141 -19.30 28.22 -15.63
C MET A 141 -18.79 29.51 -16.27
N GLU A 142 -19.54 30.60 -16.11
CA GLU A 142 -19.21 31.94 -16.58
C GLU A 142 -18.17 32.64 -15.69
N GLY A 143 -17.84 32.05 -14.52
CA GLY A 143 -16.87 32.61 -13.58
C GLY A 143 -17.37 33.82 -12.79
N THR A 144 -18.67 34.08 -12.77
CA THR A 144 -19.28 35.21 -12.04
C THR A 144 -19.68 34.82 -10.60
N THR A 145 -19.90 33.53 -10.35
CA THR A 145 -20.25 32.99 -9.03
C THR A 145 -19.12 32.10 -8.48
N LYS A 146 -18.89 32.15 -7.17
CA LYS A 146 -17.90 31.28 -6.50
C LYS A 146 -18.46 29.87 -6.28
N PRO A 147 -17.68 28.81 -6.51
CA PRO A 147 -18.09 27.44 -6.18
C PRO A 147 -18.10 27.20 -4.67
N ASP A 148 -18.79 26.14 -4.26
CA ASP A 148 -18.75 25.64 -2.89
C ASP A 148 -17.62 24.63 -2.74
N TYR A 149 -16.46 25.12 -2.28
CA TYR A 149 -15.30 24.28 -1.99
C TYR A 149 -15.49 23.40 -0.75
N ALA A 150 -16.29 23.84 0.24
CA ALA A 150 -16.42 23.17 1.53
C ALA A 150 -17.09 21.80 1.40
N THR A 151 -18.06 21.68 0.50
CA THR A 151 -18.72 20.38 0.24
C THR A 151 -17.75 19.37 -0.37
N CYS A 152 -16.90 19.77 -1.32
CA CYS A 152 -15.86 18.90 -1.87
C CYS A 152 -14.86 18.46 -0.78
N VAL A 153 -14.41 19.38 0.06
CA VAL A 153 -13.53 19.06 1.21
C VAL A 153 -14.19 18.09 2.16
N LYS A 154 -15.50 18.24 2.44
CA LYS A 154 -16.25 17.34 3.30
C LYS A 154 -16.33 15.93 2.73
N ILE A 155 -16.57 15.78 1.41
CA ILE A 155 -16.66 14.47 0.76
C ILE A 155 -15.35 13.69 0.92
N SER A 156 -14.20 14.32 0.63
CA SER A 156 -12.90 13.66 0.77
C SER A 156 -12.53 13.40 2.23
N THR A 157 -12.88 14.30 3.14
CA THR A 157 -12.65 14.15 4.59
C THR A 157 -13.46 12.98 5.17
N ASP A 158 -14.77 12.94 4.93
CA ASP A 158 -15.63 11.87 5.45
C ASP A 158 -15.22 10.50 4.89
N ALA A 159 -14.88 10.44 3.60
CA ALA A 159 -14.43 9.21 2.96
C ALA A 159 -13.08 8.75 3.52
N SER A 160 -12.08 9.62 3.60
CA SER A 160 -10.75 9.24 4.07
C SER A 160 -10.78 8.72 5.51
N ILE A 161 -11.43 9.43 6.45
CA ILE A 161 -11.50 9.02 7.85
C ILE A 161 -12.23 7.68 8.02
N LYS A 162 -13.35 7.49 7.32
CA LYS A 162 -14.12 6.24 7.40
C LYS A 162 -13.37 5.05 6.82
N GLU A 163 -12.81 5.22 5.63
CA GLU A 163 -12.25 4.11 4.84
C GLU A 163 -10.86 3.68 5.36
N MET A 164 -10.08 4.61 5.94
CA MET A 164 -8.77 4.31 6.53
C MET A 164 -8.84 3.30 7.68
N ILE A 165 -9.94 3.27 8.44
CA ILE A 165 -10.09 2.36 9.59
C ILE A 165 -10.00 0.89 9.14
N SER A 166 -10.68 0.53 8.05
CA SER A 166 -10.66 -0.84 7.53
C SER A 166 -9.25 -1.27 7.06
N GLN A 167 -8.49 -0.32 6.52
CA GLN A 167 -7.15 -0.54 6.00
C GLN A 167 -6.14 -0.75 7.14
N ILE A 168 -6.22 0.10 8.17
CA ILE A 168 -5.44 -0.03 9.41
C ILE A 168 -5.80 -1.32 10.14
N ALA A 169 -7.09 -1.66 10.19
CA ALA A 169 -7.55 -2.90 10.79
C ALA A 169 -6.91 -4.11 10.11
N ILE A 170 -6.70 -4.13 8.80
CA ILE A 170 -6.04 -5.26 8.14
C ILE A 170 -4.54 -5.28 8.40
N SER A 171 -3.85 -4.14 8.39
CA SER A 171 -2.41 -4.14 8.73
C SER A 171 -2.17 -4.56 10.18
N ALA A 172 -2.98 -4.09 11.13
CA ALA A 172 -2.86 -4.40 12.56
C ALA A 172 -3.49 -5.76 12.94
N SER A 173 -4.60 -6.16 12.31
CA SER A 173 -5.28 -7.44 12.59
C SER A 173 -4.72 -8.61 11.79
N ASN A 174 -3.89 -8.42 10.77
CA ASN A 174 -3.12 -9.56 10.25
C ASN A 174 -2.05 -10.03 11.26
N THR A 175 -1.73 -9.19 12.24
CA THR A 175 -1.03 -9.57 13.49
C THR A 175 -2.03 -9.95 14.60
N GLY A 176 -3.16 -9.24 14.72
CA GLY A 176 -4.18 -9.39 15.78
C GLY A 176 -5.34 -10.40 15.55
N GLY A 177 -5.49 -11.01 14.38
CA GLY A 177 -6.50 -12.04 14.09
C GLY A 177 -6.18 -13.37 14.80
N ALA A 178 -4.92 -13.51 15.22
CA ALA A 178 -4.51 -14.48 16.23
C ALA A 178 -5.08 -14.15 17.63
N TRP A 179 -5.44 -12.89 17.92
CA TRP A 179 -5.92 -12.42 19.24
C TRP A 179 -7.44 -12.39 19.41
N ASP A 180 -8.25 -12.09 18.40
CA ASP A 180 -9.72 -12.13 18.58
C ASP A 180 -10.23 -13.57 18.78
N ASN A 181 -9.55 -14.55 18.16
CA ASN A 181 -9.79 -15.97 18.42
C ASN A 181 -9.20 -16.44 19.76
N ALA A 182 -8.14 -15.80 20.29
CA ALA A 182 -7.60 -16.11 21.61
C ALA A 182 -8.49 -15.58 22.75
N LYS A 183 -9.09 -14.39 22.58
CA LYS A 183 -10.00 -13.80 23.57
C LYS A 183 -11.27 -14.63 23.75
N LYS A 184 -11.92 -15.04 22.66
CA LYS A 184 -13.13 -15.90 22.71
C LYS A 184 -12.87 -17.28 23.32
N TYR A 185 -11.62 -17.72 23.36
CA TYR A 185 -11.23 -19.02 23.94
C TYR A 185 -11.00 -18.94 25.45
N ILE A 186 -10.47 -17.81 25.96
CA ILE A 186 -10.32 -17.56 27.40
C ILE A 186 -11.69 -17.42 28.10
N GLU A 187 -12.69 -16.92 27.38
CA GLU A 187 -14.07 -16.83 27.89
C GLU A 187 -14.76 -18.21 28.01
N VAL A 188 -14.19 -19.27 27.44
CA VAL A 188 -14.71 -20.65 27.46
C VAL A 188 -13.69 -21.55 28.18
N ASN A 189 -13.67 -21.48 29.51
CA ASN A 189 -12.79 -22.24 30.41
C ASN A 189 -12.56 -23.71 29.97
N LEU A 190 -11.31 -24.04 29.63
CA LEU A 190 -10.80 -25.41 29.70
C LEU A 190 -9.35 -25.37 30.21
N HIS A 191 -9.19 -25.73 31.48
CA HIS A 191 -7.91 -26.04 32.10
C HIS A 191 -7.33 -27.29 31.42
N ALA A 192 -6.20 -27.14 30.74
CA ALA A 192 -5.33 -28.26 30.40
C ALA A 192 -3.88 -27.76 30.25
N ASP A 193 -3.05 -28.12 31.24
CA ASP A 193 -1.59 -28.02 31.14
C ASP A 193 -1.08 -28.88 29.99
N PHE A 194 -0.42 -28.30 28.98
CA PHE A 194 0.31 -29.09 27.98
C PHE A 194 1.55 -28.36 27.44
N THR A 195 2.71 -28.94 27.78
CA THR A 195 4.02 -28.68 27.20
C THR A 195 4.17 -29.42 25.86
N GLY A 196 4.26 -28.70 24.73
CA GLY A 196 4.57 -29.27 23.41
C GLY A 196 4.76 -28.20 22.30
N PRO A 197 5.61 -28.42 21.28
CA PRO A 197 6.01 -27.39 20.33
C PRO A 197 4.98 -27.22 19.20
N SER A 198 4.30 -26.07 19.17
CA SER A 198 3.15 -25.82 18.29
C SER A 198 3.32 -24.57 17.40
N PHE A 199 4.34 -24.50 16.52
CA PHE A 199 4.59 -23.24 15.76
C PHE A 199 4.91 -23.39 14.28
N PRO A 200 3.86 -23.50 13.42
CA PRO A 200 4.09 -23.07 12.03
C PRO A 200 2.99 -22.24 11.33
N CYS A 201 1.83 -21.99 11.93
CA CYS A 201 0.73 -21.30 11.22
C CYS A 201 0.92 -19.77 11.10
N MET A 202 1.69 -19.17 12.01
CA MET A 202 2.01 -17.73 11.97
C MET A 202 3.28 -17.43 11.16
N ASN A 203 4.02 -18.48 10.76
CA ASN A 203 5.36 -18.34 10.22
C ASN A 203 5.42 -17.63 8.87
N LEU A 204 4.31 -17.49 8.12
CA LEU A 204 4.47 -17.31 6.68
C LEU A 204 3.57 -16.37 5.89
N HIS A 205 2.89 -15.40 6.49
CA HIS A 205 2.44 -14.23 5.71
C HIS A 205 3.63 -13.47 5.05
N TYR A 206 4.87 -13.67 5.54
CA TYR A 206 6.05 -12.85 5.26
C TYR A 206 6.93 -13.26 4.09
N THR A 207 6.96 -14.55 3.72
CA THR A 207 8.05 -15.08 2.87
C THR A 207 7.80 -14.85 1.37
N PHE A 208 6.55 -14.67 0.92
CA PHE A 208 6.22 -14.47 -0.51
C PHE A 208 5.60 -13.13 -0.90
N SER A 209 5.13 -12.33 0.06
CA SER A 209 4.98 -10.88 -0.19
C SER A 209 6.30 -10.25 -0.64
N LYS A 210 7.43 -10.98 -0.62
CA LYS A 210 8.73 -10.60 -1.17
C LYS A 210 8.96 -11.07 -2.62
N LYS A 211 8.81 -12.37 -2.93
CA LYS A 211 9.24 -12.95 -4.22
C LYS A 211 8.28 -12.65 -5.39
N LEU A 212 6.96 -12.61 -5.14
CA LEU A 212 5.97 -12.18 -6.15
C LEU A 212 5.98 -10.65 -6.30
N PHE A 213 6.23 -9.92 -5.21
CA PHE A 213 6.21 -8.45 -5.17
C PHE A 213 7.43 -7.80 -5.83
N LEU A 214 8.65 -8.33 -5.63
CA LEU A 214 9.86 -7.81 -6.30
C LEU A 214 9.87 -8.12 -7.81
N LYS A 215 9.29 -9.25 -8.24
CA LYS A 215 9.28 -9.62 -9.67
C LYS A 215 8.12 -9.01 -10.45
N GLU A 216 6.91 -8.94 -9.87
CA GLU A 216 5.74 -8.41 -10.57
C GLU A 216 5.47 -6.93 -10.24
N LYS A 217 5.74 -6.39 -9.04
CA LYS A 217 5.38 -4.99 -8.70
C LYS A 217 6.50 -3.96 -8.86
N CYS A 218 7.77 -4.31 -8.66
CA CYS A 218 8.85 -3.43 -9.14
C CYS A 218 8.86 -3.30 -10.67
N LEU A 219 8.10 -4.12 -11.39
CA LEU A 219 7.86 -3.95 -12.82
C LEU A 219 6.46 -3.42 -13.11
N PHE A 220 5.41 -3.73 -12.33
CA PHE A 220 4.04 -3.23 -12.59
C PHE A 220 3.79 -1.84 -12.03
N ILE A 221 4.23 -1.53 -10.80
CA ILE A 221 4.20 -0.16 -10.25
C ILE A 221 5.25 0.69 -10.98
N TYR A 222 6.42 0.16 -11.30
CA TYR A 222 7.44 0.89 -12.05
C TYR A 222 7.06 1.04 -13.54
N ASN A 223 6.44 0.05 -14.19
CA ASN A 223 5.87 0.24 -15.54
C ASN A 223 4.70 1.22 -15.47
N PHE A 224 3.75 1.16 -14.53
CA PHE A 224 2.66 2.14 -14.49
C PHE A 224 3.11 3.55 -14.07
N LEU A 225 4.12 3.67 -13.20
CA LEU A 225 4.77 4.96 -12.90
C LEU A 225 5.48 5.45 -14.16
N VAL A 226 6.31 4.64 -14.81
CA VAL A 226 7.05 5.03 -16.04
C VAL A 226 6.13 5.29 -17.24
N PHE A 227 5.03 4.54 -17.41
CA PHE A 227 4.03 4.73 -18.47
C PHE A 227 3.04 5.86 -18.14
N GLY A 228 2.67 6.05 -16.87
CA GLY A 228 1.89 7.20 -16.41
C GLY A 228 2.65 8.52 -16.45
N PHE A 229 3.98 8.44 -16.47
CA PHE A 229 4.90 9.58 -16.57
C PHE A 229 5.72 9.58 -17.87
N ALA A 230 5.22 8.93 -18.94
CA ALA A 230 5.82 9.01 -20.27
C ALA A 230 5.67 10.44 -20.82
N GLN A 231 6.58 11.29 -20.35
CA GLN A 231 7.06 12.56 -20.88
C GLN A 231 6.01 13.42 -21.59
N ALA A 232 5.23 14.17 -20.80
CA ALA A 232 4.64 15.44 -21.23
C ALA A 232 5.70 16.57 -21.32
N GLY A 233 6.93 16.22 -21.70
CA GLY A 233 7.96 17.19 -22.08
C GLY A 233 7.77 17.54 -23.54
N ALA A 234 7.97 18.82 -23.88
CA ALA A 234 7.78 19.46 -25.19
C ALA A 234 8.62 18.87 -26.34
N SER A 235 8.55 17.55 -26.57
CA SER A 235 9.05 16.89 -27.76
C SER A 235 8.13 17.21 -28.95
N GLU A 236 8.69 17.19 -30.15
CA GLU A 236 7.93 17.34 -31.39
C GLU A 236 6.79 16.31 -31.49
N HIS A 237 6.98 15.13 -30.87
CA HIS A 237 6.00 14.06 -30.74
C HIS A 237 4.85 14.39 -29.76
N ALA A 238 5.08 15.20 -28.72
CA ALA A 238 3.98 15.61 -27.83
C ALA A 238 3.01 16.59 -28.54
N ARG A 239 3.52 17.37 -29.51
CA ARG A 239 2.71 18.31 -30.30
C ARG A 239 1.73 17.61 -31.24
N THR A 240 2.03 16.38 -31.70
CA THR A 240 1.12 15.61 -32.57
C THR A 240 -0.13 15.10 -31.84
N PHE A 241 -0.14 15.11 -30.50
CA PHE A 241 -1.28 14.68 -29.67
C PHE A 241 -2.03 15.86 -29.01
N GLY A 242 -1.51 17.09 -29.12
CA GLY A 242 -2.16 18.31 -28.61
C GLY A 242 -3.28 18.84 -29.53
N PRO A 243 -3.90 19.99 -29.20
CA PRO A 243 -3.78 20.79 -27.97
C PRO A 243 -4.59 20.23 -26.78
N LYS A 244 -4.54 20.92 -25.62
CA LYS A 244 -5.43 20.61 -24.48
C LYS A 244 -6.89 20.57 -24.96
N GLY A 245 -7.61 19.51 -24.59
CA GLY A 245 -8.99 19.27 -25.01
C GLY A 245 -9.15 18.34 -26.23
N SER A 246 -8.05 17.99 -26.92
CA SER A 246 -8.05 16.95 -27.97
C SER A 246 -8.46 15.58 -27.40
N ASP A 247 -8.87 14.66 -28.27
CA ASP A 247 -9.22 13.29 -27.85
C ASP A 247 -8.01 12.53 -27.26
N PRO A 248 -6.79 12.61 -27.83
CA PRO A 248 -5.60 12.07 -27.17
C PRO A 248 -5.34 12.69 -25.79
N HIS A 249 -5.56 14.00 -25.63
CA HIS A 249 -5.43 14.65 -24.33
C HIS A 249 -6.45 14.11 -23.31
N LYS A 250 -7.73 13.94 -23.71
CA LYS A 250 -8.74 13.34 -22.84
C LYS A 250 -8.38 11.91 -22.46
N ALA A 251 -7.91 11.09 -23.42
CA ALA A 251 -7.47 9.72 -23.13
C ALA A 251 -6.30 9.69 -22.13
N ALA A 252 -5.34 10.62 -22.26
CA ALA A 252 -4.25 10.77 -21.30
C ALA A 252 -4.76 11.17 -19.91
N VAL A 253 -5.75 12.07 -19.80
CA VAL A 253 -6.40 12.43 -18.53
C VAL A 253 -7.11 11.22 -17.90
N ILE A 254 -7.75 10.36 -18.70
CA ILE A 254 -8.34 9.11 -18.17
C ILE A 254 -7.24 8.19 -17.61
N GLY A 255 -6.14 7.98 -18.34
CA GLY A 255 -5.01 7.20 -17.83
C GLY A 255 -4.41 7.77 -16.54
N TYR A 256 -4.25 9.09 -16.48
CA TYR A 256 -3.75 9.80 -15.30
C TYR A 256 -4.65 9.58 -14.07
N THR A 257 -5.96 9.78 -14.22
CA THR A 257 -6.94 9.61 -13.12
C THR A 257 -7.09 8.16 -12.65
N ILE A 258 -6.88 7.17 -13.53
CA ILE A 258 -6.74 5.76 -13.13
C ILE A 258 -5.46 5.55 -12.31
N GLY A 259 -4.39 6.25 -12.68
CA GLY A 259 -3.08 6.19 -12.02
C GLY A 259 -3.04 6.82 -10.62
N ASP A 260 -3.88 7.81 -10.31
CA ASP A 260 -3.89 8.51 -9.02
C ASP A 260 -4.05 7.57 -7.80
N PRO A 261 -5.10 6.72 -7.69
CA PRO A 261 -5.21 5.78 -6.58
C PRO A 261 -4.10 4.71 -6.57
N LEU A 262 -3.52 4.41 -7.72
CA LEU A 262 -2.40 3.46 -7.82
C LEU A 262 -1.12 4.06 -7.24
N LYS A 263 -0.79 5.29 -7.63
CA LYS A 263 0.49 5.92 -7.32
C LYS A 263 0.49 6.65 -5.98
N ASP A 264 -0.66 7.14 -5.50
CA ASP A 264 -0.72 8.01 -4.30
C ASP A 264 -1.53 7.43 -3.14
N THR A 265 -2.21 6.29 -3.34
CA THR A 265 -2.92 5.61 -2.25
C THR A 265 -2.39 4.19 -2.04
N SER A 266 -2.69 3.29 -2.99
CA SER A 266 -2.42 1.86 -2.81
C SER A 266 -0.93 1.55 -2.89
N GLY A 267 -0.24 2.02 -3.93
CA GLY A 267 1.19 1.78 -4.18
C GLY A 267 2.09 2.14 -3.00
N PRO A 268 2.13 3.41 -2.53
CA PRO A 268 2.99 3.80 -1.42
C PRO A 268 2.58 3.09 -0.13
N SER A 269 1.29 2.90 0.15
CA SER A 269 0.84 2.23 1.39
C SER A 269 1.31 0.77 1.51
N LEU A 270 1.56 0.08 0.40
CA LEU A 270 2.09 -1.29 0.43
C LEU A 270 3.50 -1.38 1.05
N ASN A 271 4.34 -0.35 0.89
CA ASN A 271 5.67 -0.35 1.52
C ASN A 271 5.56 -0.34 3.05
N ILE A 272 4.56 0.39 3.56
CA ILE A 272 4.26 0.49 4.99
C ILE A 272 3.67 -0.83 5.48
N LEU A 273 2.71 -1.41 4.75
CA LEU A 273 2.10 -2.71 5.08
C LEU A 273 3.17 -3.78 5.32
N ILE A 274 4.14 -3.90 4.42
CA ILE A 274 5.20 -4.92 4.53
C ILE A 274 6.10 -4.67 5.74
N LYS A 275 6.59 -3.44 5.93
CA LYS A 275 7.47 -3.07 7.06
C LYS A 275 6.76 -3.23 8.41
N LEU A 276 5.52 -2.75 8.49
CA LEU A 276 4.71 -2.76 9.71
C LEU A 276 4.41 -4.20 10.14
N MET A 277 3.93 -5.04 9.22
CA MET A 277 3.76 -6.44 9.50
C MET A 277 5.09 -7.05 9.99
N ALA A 278 6.23 -6.76 9.36
CA ALA A 278 7.49 -7.41 9.70
C ALA A 278 7.97 -7.07 11.13
N VAL A 279 7.84 -5.81 11.53
CA VAL A 279 8.21 -5.39 12.89
C VAL A 279 7.21 -5.90 13.92
N GLU A 280 5.91 -5.87 13.62
CA GLU A 280 4.88 -6.40 14.53
C GLU A 280 5.11 -7.88 14.84
N SER A 281 5.38 -8.71 13.82
CA SER A 281 5.70 -10.13 14.04
C SER A 281 6.93 -10.36 14.89
N LEU A 282 7.98 -9.55 14.70
CA LEU A 282 9.21 -9.65 15.49
C LEU A 282 8.98 -9.27 16.96
N VAL A 283 8.23 -8.18 17.19
CA VAL A 283 7.90 -7.68 18.54
C VAL A 283 7.06 -8.70 19.30
N PHE A 284 6.02 -9.23 18.67
CA PHE A 284 5.10 -10.19 19.30
C PHE A 284 5.59 -11.64 19.26
N THR A 285 6.77 -11.91 18.72
CA THR A 285 7.34 -13.26 18.66
C THR A 285 7.31 -14.02 19.99
N PRO A 286 7.77 -13.46 21.14
CA PRO A 286 7.76 -14.22 22.40
C PRO A 286 6.34 -14.56 22.85
N PHE A 287 5.40 -13.64 22.62
CA PHE A 287 3.98 -13.87 22.92
C PHE A 287 3.43 -15.00 22.05
N PHE A 288 3.69 -14.95 20.74
CA PHE A 288 3.27 -15.99 19.82
C PHE A 288 3.88 -17.34 20.17
N ALA A 289 5.18 -17.39 20.47
CA ALA A 289 5.84 -18.63 20.86
C ALA A 289 5.33 -19.22 22.19
N ALA A 290 4.79 -18.39 23.08
CA ALA A 290 4.23 -18.86 24.35
C ALA A 290 2.74 -19.23 24.28
N HIS A 291 1.94 -18.57 23.42
CA HIS A 291 0.46 -18.66 23.45
C HIS A 291 -0.19 -18.89 22.08
N GLY A 292 0.58 -18.99 21.00
CA GLY A 292 0.07 -19.20 19.64
C GLY A 292 -0.17 -20.67 19.28
N GLY A 293 -0.65 -20.94 18.05
CA GLY A 293 -0.85 -22.30 17.54
C GLY A 293 -2.23 -22.92 17.80
N ILE A 294 -3.17 -22.15 18.37
CA ILE A 294 -4.50 -22.60 18.82
C ILE A 294 -5.31 -23.31 17.71
N THR A 295 -5.25 -22.85 16.47
CA THR A 295 -5.98 -23.47 15.34
C THR A 295 -5.32 -24.75 14.79
N CYS A 296 -4.04 -24.99 15.09
CA CYS A 296 -3.33 -26.18 14.61
C CYS A 296 -3.67 -27.44 15.43
N VAL A 297 -4.15 -27.28 16.66
CA VAL A 297 -4.54 -28.39 17.54
C VAL A 297 -5.85 -29.03 17.06
N LEU A 298 -6.76 -28.25 16.45
CA LEU A 298 -8.03 -28.76 15.91
C LEU A 298 -7.85 -29.66 14.67
N CYS A 299 -6.84 -29.45 13.83
CA CYS A 299 -6.55 -30.37 12.72
C CYS A 299 -5.89 -31.68 13.18
N ASN A 300 -5.23 -31.70 14.35
CA ASN A 300 -4.80 -32.96 14.96
C ASN A 300 -5.98 -33.75 15.58
N GLY A 301 -7.19 -33.17 15.61
CA GLY A 301 -8.41 -33.85 16.04
C GLY A 301 -9.28 -34.41 14.90
N ILE A 302 -8.92 -34.21 13.62
CA ILE A 302 -9.66 -34.77 12.47
C ILE A 302 -9.02 -36.08 11.96
N CYS A 303 -7.91 -36.53 12.58
CA CYS A 303 -7.28 -37.83 12.32
C CYS A 303 -7.16 -38.67 13.60
N ILE A 304 -8.29 -39.03 14.20
CA ILE A 304 -8.47 -40.19 15.09
C ILE A 304 -9.70 -40.88 14.46
N GLU A 305 -9.67 -42.02 13.78
CA GLU A 305 -9.20 -43.33 14.19
C GLU A 305 -9.37 -44.26 12.96
N ARG A 306 -8.33 -44.98 12.55
CA ARG A 306 -8.48 -46.30 11.90
C ARG A 306 -7.20 -47.11 12.08
N GLN A 307 -6.80 -47.30 13.33
CA GLN A 307 -6.18 -48.57 13.70
C GLN A 307 -7.32 -49.53 14.00
N TYR A 308 -7.74 -50.30 12.99
CA TYR A 308 -8.43 -51.56 13.26
C TYR A 308 -7.41 -52.48 13.92
N THR A 309 -7.58 -52.67 15.22
CA THR A 309 -7.23 -53.90 15.91
C THR A 309 -8.35 -54.89 15.63
N GLU A 310 -8.01 -56.06 15.08
CA GLU A 310 -8.79 -57.30 15.19
C GLU A 310 -7.92 -58.46 14.69
N GLY A 311 -7.70 -59.46 15.55
CA GLY A 311 -7.18 -60.80 15.19
C GLY A 311 -5.74 -61.07 15.60
#